data_AF-A0A7V2RSQ3-F1
#
_entry.id   AF-A0A7V2RSQ3-F1
#
_cell.length_a   1.000
_cell.length_b   1.000
_cell.length_c   1.000
_cell.angle_alpha   90.00
_cell.angle_beta   90.00
_cell.angle_gamma   90.00
#
_symmetry.space_group_name_H-M   'P 1'
#
loop_
_entity.id
_entity.type
_entity.pdbx_description
1 polymer ?
#
loop_
_entity_poly.entity_id
_entity_poly.type
_entity_poly.pdbx_seq_one_letter_code
_entity_poly.pdbx_strand_id
1 'polypeptide(L)'
;ATYWHLAADLLDPLLERQRSIHHGCEAETSMMLATRADLVDLGRLEEAACPDPRDDPAWRPEGAYRFRSFADRTPSGALGDPTAASVEKGERLLERAAERLAERLLADDFWGEPLRRD
;
A
#
# COMPACT_ATOMS: atom_id res chain seq x y z
N ALA A 1 -4.15 -6.96 -11.20
CA ALA A 1 -4.07 -6.70 -9.75
C ALA A 1 -3.02 -5.63 -9.52
N THR A 2 -3.22 -4.74 -8.54
CA THR A 2 -2.13 -3.87 -8.07
C THR A 2 -1.10 -4.70 -7.30
N TYR A 3 0.18 -4.34 -7.33
CA TYR A 3 1.27 -5.18 -6.81
C TYR A 3 1.06 -5.56 -5.33
N TRP A 4 0.48 -4.66 -4.54
CA TRP A 4 0.24 -4.89 -3.11
C TRP A 4 -0.92 -5.84 -2.83
N HIS A 5 -1.92 -5.94 -3.71
CA HIS A 5 -2.93 -6.99 -3.62
C HIS A 5 -2.37 -8.35 -4.03
N LEU A 6 -1.50 -8.35 -5.05
CA LEU A 6 -0.86 -9.58 -5.53
C LEU A 6 0.09 -10.17 -4.49
N ALA A 7 0.80 -9.33 -3.74
CA ALA A 7 1.82 -9.71 -2.76
C ALA A 7 1.40 -9.50 -1.28
N ALA A 8 0.10 -9.38 -0.99
CA ALA A 8 -0.39 -8.93 0.32
C ALA A 8 0.18 -9.75 1.50
N ASP A 9 0.26 -11.07 1.36
CA ASP A 9 0.82 -12.00 2.35
C ASP A 9 2.31 -11.79 2.62
N LEU A 10 3.06 -11.28 1.63
CA LEU A 10 4.48 -10.96 1.76
C LEU A 10 4.70 -9.55 2.32
N LEU A 11 3.78 -8.61 2.06
CA LEU A 11 3.94 -7.21 2.44
C LEU A 11 3.38 -6.90 3.84
N ASP A 12 2.27 -7.52 4.27
CA ASP A 12 1.66 -7.28 5.61
C ASP A 12 2.69 -7.43 6.75
N PRO A 13 3.52 -8.50 6.80
CA PRO A 13 4.47 -8.69 7.90
C PRO A 13 5.60 -7.65 7.96
N LEU A 14 5.75 -6.82 6.92
CA LEU A 14 6.77 -5.77 6.85
C LEU A 14 6.29 -4.43 7.44
N LEU A 15 4.99 -4.30 7.70
CA LEU A 15 4.36 -3.06 8.14
C LEU A 15 4.07 -3.10 9.64
N GLU A 16 4.35 -1.99 10.32
CA GLU A 16 4.17 -1.85 11.77
C GLU A 16 2.93 -1.04 12.14
N ARG A 17 2.55 -0.06 11.30
CA ARG A 17 1.45 0.87 11.57
C ARG A 17 0.14 0.45 10.93
N GLN A 18 0.16 -0.50 9.99
CA GLN A 18 -1.01 -0.91 9.21
C GLN A 18 -0.85 -2.31 8.63
N ARG A 19 -1.96 -2.92 8.17
CA ARG A 19 -2.03 -4.29 7.61
C ARG A 19 -2.13 -4.32 6.08
N SER A 20 -2.00 -3.19 5.40
CA SER A 20 -2.10 -3.10 3.93
C SER A 20 -1.57 -1.77 3.45
N ILE A 21 -1.24 -1.67 2.17
CA ILE A 21 -0.81 -0.41 1.55
C ILE A 21 -2.03 0.49 1.29
N HIS A 22 -1.91 1.76 1.69
CA HIS A 22 -2.90 2.83 1.49
C HIS A 22 -2.27 3.95 0.66
N HIS A 23 -2.34 5.22 1.09
CA HIS A 23 -1.81 6.35 0.32
C HIS A 23 -0.91 7.26 1.19
N GLY A 24 0.31 7.56 0.76
CA GLY A 24 1.30 8.30 1.57
C GLY A 24 1.64 7.60 2.89
N CYS A 25 1.43 6.28 2.94
CA CYS A 25 1.51 5.49 4.17
C CYS A 25 2.93 4.97 4.45
N GLU A 26 3.10 4.15 5.50
CA GLU A 26 4.37 3.50 5.86
C GLU A 26 5.06 2.87 4.63
N ALA A 27 4.31 2.08 3.86
CA ALA A 27 4.86 1.34 2.74
C ALA A 27 5.31 2.26 1.59
N GLU A 28 4.44 3.16 1.13
CA GLU A 28 4.75 4.07 0.01
C GLU A 28 5.90 5.02 0.37
N THR A 29 5.91 5.53 1.61
CA THR A 29 7.00 6.37 2.10
C THR A 29 8.31 5.59 2.18
N SER A 30 8.28 4.35 2.67
CA SER A 30 9.47 3.48 2.69
C SER A 30 10.01 3.23 1.28
N MET A 31 9.14 2.91 0.31
CA MET A 31 9.55 2.71 -1.09
C MET A 31 10.13 3.98 -1.72
N MET A 32 9.57 5.14 -1.41
CA MET A 32 10.12 6.43 -1.84
C MET A 32 11.47 6.72 -1.20
N LEU A 33 11.65 6.41 0.09
CA LEU A 33 12.96 6.53 0.76
C LEU A 33 14.02 5.63 0.10
N ALA A 34 13.67 4.40 -0.28
CA ALA A 34 14.59 3.50 -0.95
C ALA A 34 14.98 3.96 -2.36
N THR A 35 14.08 4.63 -3.09
CA THR A 35 14.30 4.97 -4.51
C THR A 35 14.71 6.41 -4.75
N ARG A 36 14.16 7.35 -3.97
CA ARG A 36 14.25 8.80 -4.12
C ARG A 36 14.09 9.50 -2.75
N ALA A 37 14.98 9.18 -1.81
CA ALA A 37 15.00 9.79 -0.48
C ALA A 37 15.01 11.33 -0.50
N ASP A 38 15.61 11.94 -1.54
CA ASP A 38 15.67 13.38 -1.76
C ASP A 38 14.29 14.05 -1.92
N LEU A 39 13.23 13.26 -2.18
CA LEU A 39 11.86 13.74 -2.35
C LEU A 39 10.99 13.54 -1.10
N VAL A 40 11.55 13.00 0.00
CA VAL A 40 10.81 12.73 1.25
C VAL A 40 11.31 13.66 2.36
N ASP A 41 10.43 14.50 2.89
CA ASP A 41 10.73 15.33 4.05
C ASP A 41 10.47 14.56 5.35
N LEU A 42 11.52 13.94 5.89
CA LEU A 42 11.46 13.18 7.14
C LEU A 42 11.03 14.03 8.35
N GLY A 43 11.20 15.36 8.31
CA GLY A 43 10.83 16.26 9.40
C GLY A 43 9.32 16.44 9.58
N ARG A 44 8.51 15.96 8.62
CA ARG A 44 7.06 16.21 8.55
C ARG A 44 6.20 14.94 8.51
N LEU A 45 6.78 13.77 8.79
CA LEU A 45 6.04 12.51 8.77
C LEU A 45 4.88 12.47 9.78
N GLU A 46 5.08 13.05 10.96
CA GLU A 46 4.04 13.18 11.99
C GLU A 46 2.86 14.04 11.53
N GLU A 47 3.10 15.08 10.71
CA GLU A 47 2.02 15.90 10.14
C GLU A 47 1.18 15.13 9.12
N ALA A 48 1.78 14.12 8.49
CA ALA A 48 1.14 13.29 7.48
C ALA A 48 0.34 12.13 8.10
N ALA A 49 0.67 11.68 9.31
CA ALA A 49 0.11 10.48 9.93
C ALA A 49 -1.42 10.56 10.08
N CYS A 50 -2.09 9.52 9.58
CA CYS A 50 -3.52 9.32 9.69
C CYS A 50 -3.80 7.87 10.14
N PRO A 51 -4.78 7.61 11.01
CA PRO A 51 -5.15 6.24 11.36
C PRO A 51 -5.46 5.36 10.14
N ASP A 52 -5.30 4.04 10.28
CA ASP A 52 -5.68 3.11 9.21
C ASP A 52 -7.17 3.30 8.88
N PRO A 53 -7.53 3.56 7.60
CA PRO A 53 -8.91 3.64 7.17
C PRO A 53 -9.81 2.51 7.68
N ARG A 54 -9.28 1.28 7.81
CA ARG A 54 -10.08 0.14 8.27
C ARG A 54 -10.53 0.24 9.72
N ASP A 55 -9.84 1.03 10.53
CA ASP A 55 -10.18 1.27 11.93
C ASP A 55 -11.28 2.33 12.09
N ASP A 56 -11.57 3.11 11.03
CA ASP A 56 -12.64 4.09 11.02
C ASP A 56 -13.90 3.50 10.33
N PRO A 57 -15.02 3.31 11.06
CA PRO A 57 -16.28 2.81 10.51
C PRO A 57 -16.79 3.60 9.30
N ALA A 58 -16.46 4.88 9.19
CA ALA A 58 -16.84 5.71 8.04
C ALA A 58 -16.20 5.23 6.71
N TRP A 59 -15.20 4.34 6.77
CA TRP A 59 -14.54 3.72 5.60
C TRP A 59 -15.02 2.30 5.32
N ARG A 60 -15.83 1.73 6.21
CA ARG A 60 -16.44 0.40 6.06
C ARG A 60 -17.95 0.57 5.87
N PRO A 61 -18.42 1.01 4.69
CA PRO A 61 -19.84 1.18 4.43
C PRO A 61 -20.61 -0.14 4.61
N GLU A 62 -21.58 -0.15 5.51
CA GLU A 62 -22.50 -1.27 5.70
C GLU A 62 -23.58 -1.25 4.61
N GLY A 63 -23.25 -1.78 3.43
CA GLY A 63 -24.21 -2.04 2.35
C GLY A 63 -24.32 -0.95 1.27
N ALA A 64 -23.91 0.29 1.53
CA ALA A 64 -23.87 1.34 0.51
C ALA A 64 -22.69 2.32 0.70
N TYR A 65 -21.91 2.51 -0.35
CA TYR A 65 -20.76 3.43 -0.35
C TYR A 65 -21.09 4.73 -1.09
N ARG A 66 -20.75 5.87 -0.49
CA ARG A 66 -20.68 7.17 -1.19
C ARG A 66 -19.23 7.62 -1.25
N PHE A 67 -18.79 8.01 -2.44
CA PHE A 67 -17.47 8.61 -2.63
C PHE A 67 -17.29 9.84 -1.72
N ARG A 68 -16.08 9.98 -1.17
CA ARG A 68 -15.62 11.17 -0.43
C ARG A 68 -14.27 11.60 -0.99
N SER A 69 -14.07 12.90 -1.13
CA SER A 69 -12.79 13.44 -1.60
C SER A 69 -11.69 13.20 -0.55
N PHE A 70 -10.42 13.26 -0.95
CA PHE A 70 -9.31 13.17 0.01
C PHE A 70 -9.31 14.33 1.00
N ALA A 71 -9.73 15.53 0.57
CA ALA A 71 -9.85 16.70 1.45
C ALA A 71 -10.87 16.49 2.57
N ASP A 72 -11.93 15.71 2.32
CA ASP A 72 -12.91 15.33 3.35
C ASP A 72 -12.44 14.17 4.24
N ARG A 73 -11.33 13.52 3.87
CA ARG A 73 -10.85 12.27 4.47
C ARG A 73 -9.62 12.46 5.35
N THR A 74 -8.73 13.35 4.95
CA THR A 74 -7.45 13.56 5.61
C THR A 74 -6.98 14.99 5.38
N PRO A 75 -6.54 15.71 6.43
CA PRO A 75 -5.96 17.04 6.26
C PRO A 75 -4.66 17.05 5.44
N SER A 76 -3.86 15.99 5.53
CA SER A 76 -2.54 15.89 4.88
C SER A 76 -2.61 15.35 3.45
N GLY A 77 -3.70 14.68 3.09
CA GLY A 77 -3.79 13.88 1.87
C GLY A 77 -3.32 12.44 2.03
N ALA A 78 -2.62 12.09 3.13
CA ALA A 78 -2.19 10.72 3.40
C ALA A 78 -3.27 9.93 4.15
N LEU A 79 -3.30 8.62 3.92
CA LEU A 79 -4.13 7.60 4.55
C LEU A 79 -3.22 6.49 5.07
N GLY A 80 -3.17 6.32 6.38
CA GLY A 80 -2.16 5.52 7.06
C GLY A 80 -1.04 6.38 7.66
N ASP A 81 -0.09 5.72 8.29
CA ASP A 81 0.90 6.36 9.15
C ASP A 81 2.31 6.10 8.59
N PRO A 82 3.02 7.13 8.09
CA PRO A 82 4.35 6.98 7.54
C PRO A 82 5.48 7.00 8.58
N THR A 83 5.19 7.18 9.88
CA THR A 83 6.20 7.42 10.92
C THR A 83 7.15 6.26 11.16
N ALA A 84 6.77 5.04 10.78
CA ALA A 84 7.63 3.86 10.85
C ALA A 84 8.36 3.56 9.54
N ALA A 85 8.32 4.45 8.55
CA ALA A 85 8.95 4.22 7.25
C ALA A 85 10.49 4.19 7.35
N SER A 86 11.11 3.31 6.58
CA SER A 86 12.57 3.20 6.51
C SER A 86 13.04 2.80 5.11
N VAL A 87 14.32 3.05 4.81
CA VAL A 87 14.96 2.65 3.55
C VAL A 87 14.92 1.13 3.41
N GLU A 88 15.30 0.40 4.47
CA GLU A 88 15.38 -1.06 4.49
C GLU A 88 14.00 -1.70 4.29
N LYS A 89 12.94 -1.11 4.87
CA LYS A 89 11.56 -1.53 4.59
C LYS A 89 11.24 -1.33 3.12
N GLY A 90 11.61 -0.19 2.55
CA GLY A 90 11.36 0.13 1.14
C GLY A 90 11.99 -0.87 0.19
N GLU A 91 13.27 -1.19 0.40
CA GLU A 91 14.00 -2.20 -0.37
C GLU A 91 13.29 -3.56 -0.33
N ARG A 92 12.96 -4.05 0.88
CA ARG A 92 12.26 -5.32 1.06
C ARG A 92 10.88 -5.32 0.41
N LEU A 93 10.10 -4.25 0.59
CA LEU A 93 8.77 -4.13 0.01
C LEU A 93 8.83 -4.18 -1.53
N LEU A 94 9.80 -3.47 -2.14
CA LEU A 94 10.00 -3.46 -3.59
C LEU A 94 10.44 -4.83 -4.11
N GLU A 95 11.40 -5.47 -3.43
CA GLU A 95 11.88 -6.81 -3.77
C GLU A 95 10.75 -7.85 -3.73
N ARG A 96 10.01 -7.93 -2.62
CA ARG A 96 8.89 -8.89 -2.48
C ARG A 96 7.77 -8.66 -3.47
N ALA A 97 7.45 -7.40 -3.76
CA ALA A 97 6.46 -7.05 -4.77
C ALA A 97 6.92 -7.49 -6.18
N ALA A 98 8.20 -7.27 -6.51
CA ALA A 98 8.78 -7.67 -7.78
C ALA A 98 8.88 -9.19 -7.93
N GLU A 99 9.31 -9.91 -6.89
CA GLU A 99 9.35 -11.38 -6.84
C GLU A 99 7.98 -11.97 -7.17
N ARG A 100 6.94 -11.56 -6.42
CA ARG A 100 5.57 -12.07 -6.63
C ARG A 100 5.00 -11.68 -7.99
N LEU A 101 5.31 -10.49 -8.49
CA LEU A 101 4.91 -10.08 -9.84
C LEU A 101 5.56 -10.97 -10.89
N ALA A 102 6.86 -11.22 -10.78
CA ALA A 102 7.60 -12.10 -11.69
C ALA A 102 7.05 -13.54 -11.63
N GLU A 103 6.82 -14.10 -10.45
CA GLU A 103 6.18 -15.41 -10.28
C GLU A 103 4.85 -15.49 -11.03
N ARG A 104 3.99 -14.47 -10.91
CA ARG A 104 2.71 -14.47 -11.61
C ARG A 104 2.86 -14.36 -13.12
N LEU A 105 3.78 -13.51 -13.60
CA LEU A 105 4.03 -13.33 -15.03
C LEU A 105 4.65 -14.58 -15.69
N LEU A 106 5.36 -15.40 -14.92
CA LEU A 106 6.01 -16.63 -15.39
C LEU A 106 5.14 -17.88 -15.24
N ALA A 107 3.99 -17.79 -14.56
CA ALA A 107 3.10 -18.92 -14.37
C ALA A 107 2.41 -19.30 -15.70
N ASP A 108 2.48 -20.58 -16.08
CA ASP A 108 1.95 -21.09 -17.34
C ASP A 108 0.46 -20.77 -17.55
N ASP A 109 -0.31 -20.74 -16.47
CA ASP A 109 -1.75 -20.46 -16.49
C ASP A 109 -2.08 -18.98 -16.68
N PHE A 110 -1.13 -18.06 -16.46
CA PHE A 110 -1.40 -16.62 -16.50
C PHE A 110 -1.68 -16.11 -17.91
N TRP A 111 -0.99 -16.67 -18.90
CA TRP A 111 -1.17 -16.35 -20.32
C TRP A 111 -2.00 -17.39 -21.07
N GLY A 112 -2.53 -18.39 -20.36
CA GLY A 112 -3.37 -19.43 -20.95
C GLY A 112 -4.68 -18.87 -21.51
N GLU A 113 -5.34 -19.67 -22.36
CA GLU A 113 -6.66 -19.29 -22.87
C GLU A 113 -7.64 -19.04 -21.69
N PRO A 114 -8.45 -17.96 -21.73
CA PRO A 114 -9.47 -17.74 -20.71
C PRO A 114 -10.35 -18.98 -20.58
N LEU A 115 -10.62 -19.40 -19.35
CA LEU A 115 -11.54 -20.50 -19.08
C LEU A 115 -12.86 -20.22 -19.80
N ARG A 116 -13.17 -21.01 -20.84
CA ARG A 116 -14.49 -21.00 -21.45
C ARG A 116 -15.46 -21.55 -20.40
N ARG A 117 -16.46 -20.74 -20.04
CA ARG A 117 -17.62 -21.23 -19.30
C ARG A 117 -18.58 -21.83 -20.32
N ASP A 118 -18.85 -23.13 -20.17
CA ASP A 118 -19.90 -23.85 -20.88
C ASP A 118 -21.30 -23.34 -20.49
#